data_AF-A0A2K8VB43-F1
#
_entry.id   AF-A0A2K8VB43-F1
#
_cell.length_a   1.000
_cell.length_b   1.000
_cell.length_c   1.000
_cell.angle_alpha   90.00
_cell.angle_beta   90.00
_cell.angle_gamma   90.00
#
_symmetry.space_group_name_H-M   'P 1'
#
loop_
_entity.id
_entity.type
_entity.pdbx_description
1 polymer ?
#
loop_
_entity_poly.entity_id
_entity_poly.type
_entity_poly.pdbx_seq_one_letter_code
_entity_poly.pdbx_strand_id
1 'polypeptide(L)'
;MRTIFLFFFCISCLIGCSSAKKVVSEEQKRIVEKLVTTKTFKIDSEWAYPTVTSSMISAQNAGMFPNNSTASMIDITGHNQYFEFKKDSVRASLPYYGERQMGAAYSRSNGGGIEFNDVPENYSMTKTKAGDYKISFKIKDKNASTETYNINLLIYNNMSAKINVFSSSRFKIEYRGKLKELDTKDI
;
A
#
# COMPACT_ATOMS: atom_id res chain seq x y z
N MET A 1 -9.57 -37.78 -47.40
CA MET A 1 -9.58 -36.30 -47.51
C MET A 1 -10.26 -35.61 -46.33
N ARG A 2 -11.30 -36.19 -45.71
CA ARG A 2 -12.01 -35.60 -44.55
C ARG A 2 -11.22 -35.63 -43.23
N THR A 3 -10.27 -36.54 -43.08
CA THR A 3 -9.43 -36.71 -41.86
C THR A 3 -8.19 -35.81 -41.83
N ILE A 4 -7.72 -35.34 -42.99
CA ILE A 4 -6.56 -34.43 -43.10
C ILE A 4 -6.96 -32.99 -42.74
N PHE A 5 -8.19 -32.58 -43.07
CA PHE A 5 -8.74 -31.27 -42.70
C PHE A 5 -9.00 -31.11 -41.19
N LEU A 6 -9.32 -32.21 -40.49
CA LEU A 6 -9.52 -32.23 -39.04
C LEU A 6 -8.21 -32.06 -38.25
N PHE A 7 -7.06 -32.38 -38.84
CA PHE A 7 -5.76 -32.22 -38.19
C PHE A 7 -5.25 -30.78 -38.28
N PHE A 8 -5.60 -30.05 -39.34
CA PHE A 8 -5.18 -28.66 -39.55
C PHE A 8 -5.97 -27.65 -38.69
N PHE A 9 -7.21 -27.98 -38.31
CA PHE A 9 -8.03 -27.12 -37.44
C PHE A 9 -7.68 -27.25 -35.94
N CYS A 10 -6.95 -28.29 -35.54
CA CYS A 10 -6.57 -28.52 -34.14
C CYS A 10 -5.24 -27.86 -33.76
N ILE A 11 -4.42 -27.46 -34.74
CA ILE A 11 -3.10 -26.84 -34.53
C ILE A 11 -3.18 -25.31 -34.33
N SER A 12 -4.29 -24.67 -34.70
CA SER A 12 -4.47 -23.21 -34.55
C SER A 12 -4.82 -22.76 -33.11
N CYS A 13 -5.11 -23.68 -32.19
CA CYS A 13 -5.47 -23.38 -30.80
C CYS A 13 -4.28 -23.28 -29.82
N LEU A 14 -3.03 -23.41 -30.29
CA LEU A 14 -1.85 -23.39 -29.42
C LEU A 14 -1.09 -22.05 -29.39
N ILE A 15 -1.64 -20.98 -29.97
CA ILE A 15 -1.09 -19.62 -29.76
C ILE A 15 -1.52 -19.15 -28.37
N GLY A 16 -0.83 -19.65 -27.35
CA GLY A 16 -0.97 -19.21 -25.98
C GLY A 16 -0.69 -17.71 -25.89
N CYS A 17 -1.65 -16.97 -25.35
CA CYS A 17 -1.46 -15.58 -24.97
C CYS A 17 -0.46 -15.53 -23.80
N SER A 18 0.83 -15.50 -24.12
CA SER A 18 1.87 -15.12 -23.16
C SER A 18 1.62 -13.68 -22.78
N SER A 19 1.14 -13.44 -21.56
CA SER A 19 0.98 -12.08 -21.05
C SER A 19 2.34 -11.38 -21.11
N ALA A 20 2.46 -10.38 -21.99
CA ALA A 20 3.67 -9.59 -22.13
C ALA A 20 3.99 -8.97 -20.76
N LYS A 21 5.07 -9.43 -20.12
CA LYS A 21 5.58 -8.77 -18.91
C LYS A 21 5.92 -7.34 -19.30
N LYS A 22 5.21 -6.36 -18.74
CA LYS A 22 5.54 -4.94 -18.94
C LYS A 22 7.01 -4.75 -18.56
N VAL A 23 7.83 -4.45 -19.55
CA VAL A 23 9.26 -4.20 -19.36
C VAL A 23 9.39 -2.92 -18.55
N VAL A 24 9.91 -3.03 -17.33
CA VAL A 24 10.22 -1.88 -16.48
C VAL A 24 11.47 -1.20 -17.03
N SER A 25 11.41 0.10 -17.29
CA SER A 25 12.54 0.81 -17.89
C SER A 25 13.72 0.93 -16.90
N GLU A 26 14.94 0.95 -17.42
CA GLU A 26 16.14 1.19 -16.60
C GLU A 26 16.08 2.56 -15.91
N GLU A 27 15.43 3.54 -16.52
CA GLU A 27 15.17 4.84 -15.92
C GLU A 27 14.29 4.72 -14.67
N GLN A 28 13.18 3.99 -14.73
CA GLN A 28 12.31 3.78 -13.57
C GLN A 28 13.06 3.09 -12.41
N LYS A 29 13.89 2.09 -12.71
CA LYS A 29 14.75 1.43 -11.71
C LYS A 29 15.70 2.43 -11.03
N ARG A 30 16.37 3.29 -11.82
CA ARG A 30 17.27 4.34 -11.30
C ARG A 30 16.54 5.35 -10.43
N ILE A 31 15.35 5.79 -10.84
CA ILE A 31 14.52 6.71 -10.06
C ILE A 31 14.13 6.06 -8.73
N VAL A 32 13.61 4.84 -8.75
CA VAL A 32 13.22 4.11 -7.53
C VAL A 32 14.43 3.95 -6.60
N GLU A 33 15.58 3.53 -7.13
CA GLU A 33 16.80 3.38 -6.36
C GLU A 33 17.25 4.70 -5.71
N LYS A 34 17.29 5.80 -6.48
CA LYS A 34 17.60 7.13 -5.94
C LYS A 34 16.65 7.51 -4.80
N LEU A 35 15.34 7.42 -5.02
CA LEU A 35 14.34 7.86 -4.05
C LEU A 35 14.39 7.04 -2.76
N VAL A 36 14.50 5.72 -2.88
CA VAL A 36 14.53 4.81 -1.74
C VAL A 36 15.83 4.94 -0.93
N THR A 37 16.98 5.00 -1.61
CA THR A 37 18.28 5.11 -0.93
C THR A 37 18.50 6.47 -0.27
N THR A 38 17.99 7.55 -0.87
CA THR A 38 18.00 8.89 -0.26
C THR A 38 16.88 9.10 0.78
N LYS A 39 15.97 8.12 0.93
CA LYS A 39 14.80 8.18 1.81
C LYS A 39 14.02 9.50 1.66
N THR A 40 13.87 9.96 0.43
CA THR A 40 13.20 11.23 0.13
C THR A 40 12.14 10.96 -0.92
N PHE A 41 10.95 10.57 -0.48
CA PHE A 41 9.86 10.15 -1.35
C PHE A 41 8.51 10.26 -0.66
N LYS A 42 7.45 10.30 -1.47
CA LYS A 42 6.08 10.08 -1.01
C LYS A 42 5.43 8.92 -1.73
N ILE A 43 4.43 8.32 -1.08
CA ILE A 43 3.56 7.33 -1.70
C ILE A 43 2.17 7.93 -1.76
N ASP A 44 1.74 8.18 -2.99
CA ASP A 44 0.37 8.61 -3.28
C ASP A 44 -0.53 7.37 -3.31
N SER A 45 -1.22 7.12 -2.20
CA SER A 45 -2.06 5.93 -2.01
C SER A 45 -3.46 6.16 -2.57
N GLU A 46 -3.88 5.28 -3.47
CA GLU A 46 -5.16 5.38 -4.17
C GLU A 46 -6.21 4.44 -3.55
N TRP A 47 -5.75 3.30 -3.02
CA TRP A 47 -6.63 2.23 -2.53
C TRP A 47 -6.21 1.74 -1.15
N ALA A 48 -7.20 1.51 -0.30
CA ALA A 48 -7.05 0.78 0.96
C ALA A 48 -7.74 -0.58 0.89
N TYR A 49 -7.10 -1.60 1.45
CA TYR A 49 -7.56 -2.99 1.49
C TYR A 49 -7.64 -3.45 2.95
N PRO A 50 -8.79 -3.23 3.60
CA PRO A 50 -9.05 -3.67 4.97
C PRO A 50 -9.09 -5.20 5.11
N THR A 51 -8.99 -5.65 6.35
CA THR A 51 -9.46 -6.99 6.70
C THR A 51 -10.98 -7.01 6.64
N VAL A 52 -11.56 -7.87 5.81
CA VAL A 52 -13.01 -7.99 5.67
C VAL A 52 -13.58 -8.72 6.88
N THR A 53 -14.54 -8.09 7.55
CA THR A 53 -15.25 -8.61 8.71
C THR A 53 -16.76 -8.46 8.51
N SER A 54 -17.57 -9.08 9.37
CA SER A 54 -19.03 -8.86 9.36
C SER A 54 -19.40 -7.39 9.54
N SER A 55 -18.72 -6.66 10.44
CA SER A 55 -18.98 -5.23 10.65
C SER A 55 -18.65 -4.39 9.43
N MET A 56 -17.60 -4.74 8.68
CA MET A 56 -17.28 -4.08 7.41
C MET A 56 -18.37 -4.30 6.35
N ILE A 57 -18.95 -5.51 6.28
CA ILE A 57 -20.08 -5.79 5.39
C ILE A 57 -21.32 -5.00 5.84
N SER A 58 -21.60 -4.93 7.14
CA SER A 58 -22.70 -4.13 7.67
C SER A 58 -22.53 -2.64 7.36
N ALA A 59 -21.33 -2.09 7.54
CA ALA A 59 -21.02 -0.70 7.19
C ALA A 59 -21.19 -0.42 5.69
N GLN A 60 -20.80 -1.37 4.83
CA GLN A 60 -21.05 -1.30 3.39
C GLN A 60 -22.55 -1.24 3.08
N ASN A 61 -23.34 -2.15 3.66
CA ASN A 61 -24.79 -2.22 3.43
C ASN A 61 -25.52 -0.96 3.96
N ALA A 62 -24.95 -0.30 4.96
CA ALA A 62 -25.42 0.98 5.48
C ALA A 62 -24.96 2.20 4.64
N GLY A 63 -24.21 1.99 3.55
CA GLY A 63 -23.74 3.06 2.68
C GLY A 63 -22.65 3.94 3.30
N MET A 64 -21.86 3.42 4.25
CA MET A 64 -20.83 4.20 4.95
C MET A 64 -19.52 4.36 4.17
N PHE A 65 -19.37 3.69 3.03
CA PHE A 65 -18.15 3.78 2.22
C PHE A 65 -18.32 4.75 1.06
N PRO A 66 -17.21 5.35 0.57
CA PRO A 66 -17.23 6.18 -0.62
C PRO A 66 -17.83 5.43 -1.83
N ASN A 67 -18.26 6.19 -2.84
CA ASN A 67 -18.62 5.61 -4.12
C ASN A 67 -17.46 4.80 -4.70
N ASN A 68 -17.76 3.77 -5.50
CA ASN A 68 -16.77 2.86 -6.09
C ASN A 68 -15.91 2.08 -5.05
N SER A 69 -16.38 1.99 -3.80
CA SER A 69 -15.73 1.25 -2.72
C SER A 69 -16.54 0.03 -2.28
N THR A 70 -15.84 -0.95 -1.73
CA THR A 70 -16.41 -2.14 -1.08
C THR A 70 -15.65 -2.43 0.22
N ALA A 71 -16.20 -3.27 1.09
CA ALA A 71 -15.58 -3.69 2.35
C ALA A 71 -14.15 -4.25 2.19
N SER A 72 -13.79 -4.75 1.01
CA SER A 72 -12.46 -5.29 0.71
C SER A 72 -11.55 -4.33 -0.05
N MET A 73 -12.07 -3.22 -0.57
CA MET A 73 -11.33 -2.25 -1.37
C MET A 73 -12.00 -0.87 -1.30
N ILE A 74 -11.36 0.06 -0.60
CA ILE A 74 -11.85 1.42 -0.41
C ILE A 74 -11.04 2.39 -1.25
N ASP A 75 -11.72 3.21 -2.05
CA ASP A 75 -11.11 4.34 -2.76
C ASP A 75 -10.76 5.43 -1.74
N ILE A 76 -9.48 5.81 -1.69
CA ILE A 76 -8.99 6.83 -0.76
C ILE A 76 -8.42 8.07 -1.47
N THR A 77 -8.58 8.16 -2.79
CA THR A 77 -8.07 9.27 -3.61
C THR A 77 -8.67 10.63 -3.25
N GLY A 78 -9.93 10.65 -2.76
CA GLY A 78 -10.62 11.87 -2.32
C GLY A 78 -10.21 12.39 -0.94
N HIS A 79 -9.28 11.73 -0.25
CA HIS A 79 -8.84 12.11 1.09
C HIS A 79 -7.49 12.82 1.04
N ASN A 80 -7.27 13.79 1.94
CA ASN A 80 -5.95 14.39 2.15
C ASN A 80 -5.03 13.43 2.91
N GLN A 81 -4.66 12.33 2.24
CA GLN A 81 -3.78 11.29 2.78
C GLN A 81 -2.35 11.52 2.35
N TYR A 82 -1.40 11.07 3.16
CA TYR A 82 0.01 11.04 2.77
C TYR A 82 0.76 9.92 3.48
N PHE A 83 1.83 9.45 2.84
CA PHE A 83 2.89 8.65 3.43
C PHE A 83 4.22 9.14 2.85
N GLU A 84 5.10 9.66 3.70
CA GLU A 84 6.29 10.40 3.27
C GLU A 84 7.50 9.97 4.09
N PHE A 85 8.59 9.68 3.38
CA PHE A 85 9.92 9.60 3.95
C PHE A 85 10.68 10.90 3.62
N LYS A 86 11.23 11.52 4.66
CA LYS A 86 12.09 12.68 4.55
C LYS A 86 13.34 12.43 5.38
N LYS A 87 14.37 11.90 4.70
CA LYS A 87 15.64 11.43 5.29
C LYS A 87 15.36 10.39 6.39
N ASP A 88 15.62 10.75 7.64
CA ASP A 88 15.50 9.85 8.78
C ASP A 88 14.11 9.86 9.41
N SER A 89 13.27 10.84 9.06
CA SER A 89 11.89 10.92 9.55
C SER A 89 10.91 10.30 8.57
N VAL A 90 9.84 9.72 9.11
CA VAL A 90 8.70 9.25 8.33
C VAL A 90 7.41 9.81 8.92
N ARG A 91 6.52 10.28 8.06
CA ARG A 91 5.19 10.72 8.45
C ARG A 91 4.12 10.09 7.59
N ALA A 92 2.97 9.83 8.20
CA ALA A 92 1.78 9.41 7.49
C ALA A 92 0.52 9.95 8.14
N SER A 93 -0.50 10.12 7.30
CA SER A 93 -1.90 10.29 7.69
C SER A 93 -2.70 9.50 6.67
N LEU A 94 -3.08 8.27 7.04
CA LEU A 94 -3.81 7.37 6.16
C LEU A 94 -5.18 7.06 6.76
N PRO A 95 -6.27 7.12 5.99
CA PRO A 95 -7.59 6.76 6.51
C PRO A 95 -7.62 5.28 6.88
N TYR A 96 -8.17 4.96 8.05
CA TYR A 96 -8.31 3.57 8.52
C TYR A 96 -9.74 3.10 8.34
N TYR A 97 -9.89 1.94 7.71
CA TYR A 97 -11.16 1.23 7.58
C TYR A 97 -10.97 -0.17 8.18
N GLY A 98 -11.75 -0.51 9.20
CA GLY A 98 -11.62 -1.79 9.89
C GLY A 98 -12.07 -1.71 11.34
N GLU A 99 -11.75 -2.76 12.10
CA GLU A 99 -12.16 -2.89 13.49
C GLU A 99 -10.98 -2.72 14.45
N ARG A 100 -11.26 -2.06 15.57
CA ARG A 100 -10.36 -2.02 16.72
C ARG A 100 -10.72 -3.15 17.67
N GLN A 101 -9.79 -4.07 17.90
CA GLN A 101 -10.02 -5.28 18.68
C GLN A 101 -9.77 -5.09 20.18
N MET A 102 -8.95 -4.10 20.56
CA MET A 102 -8.68 -3.78 21.95
C MET A 102 -9.27 -2.42 22.32
N GLY A 103 -9.95 -2.36 23.46
CA GLY A 103 -10.43 -1.12 24.04
C GLY A 103 -9.23 -0.27 24.47
N ALA A 104 -8.76 0.62 23.60
CA ALA A 104 -7.98 1.74 24.09
C ALA A 104 -8.93 2.62 24.91
N ALA A 105 -8.47 3.07 26.08
CA ALA A 105 -9.13 4.17 26.79
C ALA A 105 -9.44 5.26 25.75
N TYR A 106 -10.68 5.75 25.73
CA TYR A 106 -11.16 6.78 24.81
C TYR A 106 -10.18 7.96 24.80
N SER A 107 -9.18 7.93 23.92
CA SER A 107 -8.35 9.08 23.68
C SER A 107 -9.22 10.04 22.89
N ARG A 108 -9.59 11.15 23.51
CA ARG A 108 -10.37 12.24 22.92
C ARG A 108 -9.61 12.97 21.80
N SER A 109 -8.49 12.41 21.32
CA SER A 109 -7.70 12.91 20.21
C SER A 109 -8.19 12.31 18.89
N ASN A 110 -9.23 12.95 18.34
CA ASN A 110 -9.62 13.21 16.94
C ASN A 110 -8.90 12.58 15.71
N GLY A 111 -8.20 11.45 15.81
CA GLY A 111 -7.59 10.77 14.66
C GLY A 111 -8.08 9.32 14.55
N GLY A 112 -9.08 9.07 13.70
CA GLY A 112 -9.54 7.70 13.40
C GLY A 112 -8.58 6.94 12.47
N GLY A 113 -7.64 7.63 11.83
CA GLY A 113 -6.69 7.09 10.85
C GLY A 113 -5.49 6.39 11.46
N ILE A 114 -4.54 6.03 10.58
CA ILE A 114 -3.18 5.64 10.90
C ILE A 114 -2.32 6.89 10.77
N GLU A 115 -1.86 7.44 11.91
CA GLU A 115 -1.15 8.70 11.94
C GLU A 115 0.17 8.57 12.70
N PHE A 116 1.27 9.00 12.09
CA PHE A 116 2.58 9.06 12.74
C PHE A 116 3.44 10.14 12.11
N ASN A 117 4.39 10.66 12.88
CA ASN A 117 5.40 11.61 12.41
C ASN A 117 6.59 11.53 13.37
N ASP A 118 7.51 10.61 13.10
CA ASP A 118 8.65 10.33 13.98
C ASP A 118 9.79 9.65 13.20
N VAL A 119 10.89 9.38 13.90
CA VAL A 119 11.98 8.52 13.41
C VAL A 119 11.56 7.05 13.60
N PRO A 120 11.68 6.20 12.56
CA PRO A 120 11.30 4.79 12.65
C PRO A 120 12.25 4.00 13.57
N GLU A 121 11.67 3.17 14.45
CA GLU A 121 12.38 2.17 15.24
C GLU A 121 12.60 0.89 14.41
N ASN A 122 13.69 0.16 14.66
CA ASN A 122 14.00 -1.12 14.00
C ASN A 122 13.91 -1.06 12.46
N TYR A 123 14.36 0.05 11.87
CA TYR A 123 14.34 0.23 10.42
C TYR A 123 15.24 -0.78 9.71
N SER A 124 14.70 -1.44 8.69
CA SER A 124 15.42 -2.33 7.79
C SER A 124 15.00 -2.07 6.35
N MET A 125 15.97 -2.10 5.43
CA MET A 125 15.76 -1.97 4.00
C MET A 125 16.56 -3.04 3.27
N THR A 126 15.89 -3.82 2.43
CA THR A 126 16.51 -4.88 1.63
C THR A 126 16.05 -4.81 0.18
N LYS A 127 16.99 -4.98 -0.75
CA LYS A 127 16.70 -5.13 -2.18
C LYS A 127 16.40 -6.60 -2.48
N THR A 128 15.33 -6.86 -3.19
CA THR A 128 14.94 -8.21 -3.61
C THR A 128 15.73 -8.65 -4.84
N LYS A 129 15.68 -9.96 -5.17
CA LYS A 129 16.25 -10.48 -6.42
C LYS A 129 15.63 -9.86 -7.68
N ALA A 130 14.38 -9.40 -7.60
CA ALA A 130 13.70 -8.70 -8.70
C ALA A 130 14.10 -7.21 -8.80
N GLY A 131 14.94 -6.73 -7.88
CA GLY A 131 15.38 -5.34 -7.78
C GLY A 131 14.41 -4.42 -7.02
N ASP A 132 13.23 -4.92 -6.62
CA ASP A 132 12.28 -4.18 -5.78
C ASP A 132 12.85 -3.96 -4.37
N TYR A 133 12.33 -2.98 -3.63
CA TYR A 133 12.79 -2.64 -2.28
C TYR A 133 11.74 -3.01 -1.23
N LYS A 134 12.18 -3.73 -0.20
CA LYS A 134 11.40 -4.03 1.01
C LYS A 134 11.92 -3.18 2.15
N ILE A 135 11.05 -2.38 2.75
CA ILE A 135 11.34 -1.56 3.92
C ILE A 135 10.44 -2.03 5.06
N SER A 136 10.98 -2.20 6.25
CA SER A 136 10.23 -2.55 7.46
C SER A 136 10.67 -1.69 8.63
N PHE A 137 9.73 -1.25 9.45
CA PHE A 137 10.02 -0.50 10.67
C PHE A 137 8.85 -0.55 11.65
N LYS A 138 9.11 -0.14 12.88
CA LYS A 138 8.12 0.10 13.92
C LYS A 138 8.00 1.60 14.20
N ILE A 139 6.81 2.07 14.48
CA ILE A 139 6.55 3.48 14.84
C ILE A 139 5.34 3.57 15.77
N LYS A 140 5.29 4.60 16.61
CA LYS A 140 4.14 4.86 17.49
C LYS A 140 3.09 5.68 16.75
N ASP A 141 1.82 5.46 17.09
CA ASP A 141 0.77 6.37 16.65
C ASP A 141 0.98 7.75 17.31
N LYS A 142 0.75 8.81 16.53
CA LYS A 142 0.93 10.20 16.98
C LYS A 142 -0.12 10.62 18.02
N ASN A 143 -1.33 10.06 17.94
CA ASN A 143 -2.49 10.49 18.72
C ASN A 143 -2.82 9.50 19.86
N ALA A 144 -2.35 8.26 19.80
CA ALA A 144 -2.60 7.22 20.78
C ALA A 144 -1.31 6.80 21.49
N SER A 145 -1.24 7.06 22.80
CA SER A 145 -0.05 6.81 23.63
C SER A 145 0.39 5.35 23.71
N THR A 146 -0.49 4.40 23.39
CA THR A 146 -0.24 2.95 23.52
C THR A 146 -0.28 2.18 22.19
N GLU A 147 -0.69 2.82 21.11
CA GLU A 147 -0.79 2.15 19.82
C GLU A 147 0.55 2.22 19.07
N THR A 148 0.99 1.07 18.56
CA THR A 148 2.20 0.98 17.75
C THR A 148 1.90 0.28 16.45
N TYR A 149 2.57 0.71 15.39
CA TYR A 149 2.47 0.15 14.06
C TYR A 149 3.77 -0.55 13.69
N ASN A 150 3.67 -1.78 13.17
CA ASN A 150 4.71 -2.36 12.34
C ASN A 150 4.34 -2.11 10.88
N ILE A 151 5.20 -1.41 10.16
CA ILE A 151 4.98 -1.02 8.76
C ILE A 151 5.86 -1.88 7.88
N ASN A 152 5.27 -2.48 6.85
CA ASN A 152 5.97 -3.22 5.82
C ASN A 152 5.66 -2.60 4.45
N LEU A 153 6.66 -1.97 3.86
CA LEU A 153 6.59 -1.29 2.58
C LEU A 153 7.30 -2.12 1.50
N LEU A 154 6.61 -2.35 0.39
CA LEU A 154 7.18 -2.92 -0.83
C LEU A 154 7.07 -1.90 -1.96
N ILE A 155 8.22 -1.45 -2.45
CA ILE A 155 8.35 -0.51 -3.57
C ILE A 155 8.86 -1.28 -4.78
N TYR A 156 8.06 -1.30 -5.83
CA TYR A 156 8.37 -1.99 -7.07
C TYR A 156 9.14 -1.07 -8.03
N ASN A 157 9.99 -1.67 -8.86
CA ASN A 157 10.74 -0.93 -9.88
C ASN A 157 9.86 -0.19 -10.90
N ASN A 158 8.59 -0.57 -11.04
CA ASN A 158 7.61 0.13 -11.89
C ASN A 158 6.95 1.35 -11.22
N MET A 159 7.54 1.84 -10.12
CA MET A 159 7.06 2.96 -9.31
C MET A 159 5.74 2.70 -8.57
N SER A 160 5.24 1.46 -8.51
CA SER A 160 4.11 1.14 -7.62
C SER A 160 4.62 0.81 -6.21
N ALA A 161 3.76 1.00 -5.21
CA ALA A 161 4.09 0.71 -3.82
C ALA A 161 2.92 0.06 -3.08
N LYS A 162 3.25 -0.74 -2.07
CA LYS A 162 2.31 -1.33 -1.12
C LYS A 162 2.76 -1.04 0.31
N ILE A 163 1.86 -0.55 1.14
CA ILE A 163 2.11 -0.31 2.56
C ILE A 163 1.21 -1.26 3.36
N ASN A 164 1.79 -2.24 4.04
CA ASN A 164 1.07 -3.08 4.99
C ASN A 164 1.26 -2.51 6.40
N VAL A 165 0.15 -2.23 7.08
CA VAL A 165 0.13 -1.69 8.46
C VAL A 165 -0.39 -2.76 9.40
N PHE A 166 0.41 -3.12 10.39
CA PHE A 166 0.04 -4.02 11.47
C PHE A 166 -0.02 -3.22 12.77
N SER A 167 -1.23 -2.97 13.27
CA SER A 167 -1.46 -2.27 14.53
C SER A 167 -1.42 -3.23 15.71
N SER A 168 -1.00 -2.74 16.87
CA SER A 168 -1.15 -3.45 18.16
C SER A 168 -2.59 -3.51 18.67
N SER A 169 -3.52 -2.70 18.13
CA SER A 169 -4.90 -2.61 18.63
C SER A 169 -5.99 -2.72 17.56
N ARG A 170 -5.62 -2.74 16.28
CA ARG A 170 -6.55 -2.77 15.13
C ARG A 170 -6.21 -3.90 14.17
N PHE A 171 -7.18 -4.34 13.37
CA PHE A 171 -6.88 -5.27 12.27
C PHE A 171 -5.97 -4.64 11.22
N LYS A 172 -5.20 -5.51 10.55
CA LYS A 172 -4.29 -5.08 9.48
C LYS A 172 -5.03 -4.42 8.33
N ILE A 173 -4.33 -3.52 7.66
CA ILE A 173 -4.79 -2.85 6.44
C ILE A 173 -3.60 -2.71 5.47
N GLU A 174 -3.87 -2.91 4.19
CA GLU A 174 -2.89 -2.64 3.12
C GLU A 174 -3.31 -1.40 2.34
N TYR A 175 -2.36 -0.54 1.98
CA TYR A 175 -2.56 0.57 1.05
C TYR A 175 -1.77 0.31 -0.23
N ARG A 176 -2.32 0.73 -1.38
CA ARG A 176 -1.64 0.65 -2.68
C ARG A 176 -1.63 2.00 -3.36
N GLY A 177 -0.50 2.29 -4.00
CA GLY A 177 -0.29 3.59 -4.60
C GLY A 177 0.93 3.66 -5.51
N LYS A 178 1.34 4.90 -5.78
CA LYS A 178 2.50 5.22 -6.61
C LYS A 178 3.58 5.92 -5.79
N LEU A 179 4.82 5.49 -5.99
CA LEU A 179 6.00 6.20 -5.54
C LEU A 179 6.12 7.51 -6.34
N LYS A 180 6.36 8.61 -5.64
CA LYS A 180 6.60 9.94 -6.20
C LYS A 180 7.79 10.58 -5.49
N GLU A 181 8.42 11.53 -6.17
CA GLU A 181 9.37 12.41 -5.49
C GLU A 181 8.62 13.26 -4.45
N LEU A 182 9.29 13.58 -3.35
CA LEU A 182 8.77 14.53 -2.37
C LEU A 182 8.95 15.94 -2.94
N ASP A 183 7.89 16.75 -2.98
CA ASP A 183 7.97 18.07 -3.60
C ASP A 183 8.90 18.98 -2.80
N THR A 184 9.60 19.89 -3.49
CA THR A 184 10.58 20.80 -2.86
C THR A 184 9.96 21.78 -1.87
N LYS A 185 8.64 21.98 -1.91
CA LYS A 185 7.90 22.77 -0.91
C LYS A 185 7.71 22.04 0.42
N ASP A 186 7.92 20.72 0.43
CA ASP A 186 7.80 19.84 1.59
C ASP A 186 9.18 19.51 2.21
N ILE A 187 10.27 20.01 1.62
CA ILE A 187 11.66 19.91 2.10
C ILE A 187 12.00 21.13 2.96
#